data_AF-R7V510-F1
#
_entry.id   AF-R7V510-F1
#
_cell.length_a   1.000
_cell.length_b   1.000
_cell.length_c   1.000
_cell.angle_alpha   90.00
_cell.angle_beta   90.00
_cell.angle_gamma   90.00
#
_symmetry.space_group_name_H-M   'P 1'
#
loop_
_entity.id
_entity.type
_entity.pdbx_description
1 polymer ?
#
loop_
_entity_poly.entity_id
_entity_poly.type
_entity_poly.pdbx_seq_one_letter_code
_entity_poly.pdbx_strand_id
1 'polypeptide(L)'
;MPLTAVMQLHIFSLVYQGNGCEPIQGFDNIVNLKVKYEVDAVVGGLCSPVSFVQHYGWKSVGLITEDNFICEYGARGIDAKLKEGNITVAEWARVPTKLSDKMITEYLERLRRRARIFAICHDNKTVLQRIMEIADHLGMTTNDYLYIYYSLIPNKFMREPWKSTTDFPATKDEIALRRNAFRVFRSLSFALNVFE
;
A
#
# COMPACT_ATOMS: atom_id res chain seq x y z
N MET A 1 12.38 -18.18 41.95
CA MET A 1 12.52 -18.83 40.63
C MET A 1 12.60 -17.75 39.57
N PRO A 2 13.74 -17.53 38.90
CA PRO A 2 13.79 -16.59 37.78
C PRO A 2 13.28 -17.29 36.50
N LEU A 3 12.38 -16.63 35.77
CA LEU A 3 11.98 -17.04 34.42
C LEU A 3 13.08 -16.64 33.43
N THR A 4 13.75 -17.65 32.87
CA THR A 4 14.63 -17.50 31.71
C THR A 4 13.77 -17.57 30.45
N ALA A 5 13.46 -16.43 29.84
CA ALA A 5 12.87 -16.40 28.51
C ALA A 5 14.01 -16.43 27.48
N VAL A 6 14.20 -17.59 26.85
CA VAL A 6 15.12 -17.76 25.71
C VAL A 6 14.46 -17.13 24.49
N MET A 7 14.85 -15.90 24.16
CA MET A 7 14.52 -15.30 22.87
C MET A 7 15.48 -15.92 21.84
N GLN A 8 14.96 -16.77 20.94
CA GLN A 8 15.75 -17.36 19.85
C GLN A 8 16.45 -16.25 19.06
N LEU A 9 17.78 -16.31 19.04
CA LEU A 9 18.66 -15.43 18.29
C LEU A 9 18.35 -15.53 16.79
N HIS A 10 17.53 -14.61 16.28
CA HIS A 10 17.40 -14.38 14.86
C HIS A 10 18.45 -13.36 14.47
N ILE A 11 19.38 -13.76 13.59
CA ILE A 11 20.37 -12.85 13.01
C ILE A 11 19.67 -12.15 11.84
N PHE A 12 19.53 -10.83 11.93
CA PHE A 12 19.04 -10.01 10.82
C PHE A 12 20.23 -9.58 9.97
N SER A 13 20.19 -9.91 8.67
CA SER A 13 21.14 -9.41 7.68
C SER A 13 20.44 -8.36 6.81
N LEU A 14 21.04 -7.18 6.70
CA LEU A 14 20.54 -6.10 5.85
C LEU A 14 21.39 -6.02 4.58
N VAL A 15 20.75 -6.21 3.42
CA VAL A 15 21.37 -6.00 2.11
C VAL A 15 20.84 -4.68 1.54
N TYR A 16 21.72 -3.70 1.39
CA TYR A 16 21.39 -2.38 0.85
C TYR A 16 21.94 -2.24 -0.57
N GLN A 17 21.13 -1.68 -1.47
CA GLN A 17 21.55 -1.34 -2.83
C GLN A 17 21.15 0.11 -3.13
N GLY A 18 22.13 1.00 -3.06
CA GLY A 18 21.96 2.43 -3.26
C GLY A 18 22.08 2.81 -4.73
N ASN A 19 20.97 2.76 -5.43
CA ASN A 19 20.86 3.27 -6.79
C ASN A 19 19.77 4.34 -6.78
N GLY A 20 19.93 5.44 -7.52
CA GLY A 20 19.00 6.57 -7.51
C GLY A 20 17.55 6.18 -7.82
N CYS A 21 16.64 7.16 -7.91
CA CYS A 21 15.23 6.91 -8.23
C CYS A 21 14.97 6.51 -9.70
N GLU A 22 15.76 5.58 -10.24
CA GLU A 22 15.50 4.97 -11.53
C GLU A 22 14.54 3.77 -11.38
N PRO A 23 13.36 3.80 -12.01
CA PRO A 23 12.33 2.77 -11.88
C PRO A 23 12.78 1.37 -12.24
N ILE A 24 13.50 1.24 -13.36
CA ILE A 24 13.98 -0.04 -13.89
C ILE A 24 15.00 -0.62 -12.93
N GLN A 25 15.95 0.20 -12.47
CA GLN A 25 16.93 -0.23 -11.49
C GLN A 25 16.29 -0.58 -10.15
N GLY A 26 15.28 0.17 -9.69
CA GLY A 26 14.56 -0.15 -8.45
C GLY A 26 13.89 -1.53 -8.51
N PHE A 27 13.21 -1.84 -9.61
CA PHE A 27 12.61 -3.16 -9.83
C PHE A 27 13.67 -4.26 -10.00
N ASP A 28 14.70 -4.02 -10.80
CA ASP A 28 15.81 -4.96 -10.99
C ASP A 28 16.58 -5.21 -9.70
N ASN A 29 16.71 -4.21 -8.82
CA ASN A 29 17.29 -4.37 -7.49
C ASN A 29 16.36 -5.21 -6.61
N ILE A 30 15.04 -4.99 -6.62
CA ILE A 30 14.09 -5.83 -5.87
C ILE A 30 14.16 -7.29 -6.35
N VAL A 31 14.15 -7.51 -7.67
CA VAL A 31 14.25 -8.85 -8.28
C VAL A 31 15.60 -9.47 -7.98
N ASN A 32 16.71 -8.75 -8.15
CA ASN A 32 18.05 -9.23 -7.80
C ASN A 32 18.19 -9.52 -6.32
N LEU A 33 17.63 -8.68 -5.44
CA LEU A 33 17.62 -8.92 -4.00
C LEU A 33 16.91 -10.23 -3.68
N LYS A 34 15.78 -10.49 -4.32
CA LYS A 34 15.02 -11.72 -4.12
C LYS A 34 15.70 -12.96 -4.72
N VAL A 35 16.26 -12.86 -5.92
CA VAL A 35 16.83 -13.99 -6.66
C VAL A 35 18.24 -14.32 -6.17
N LYS A 36 19.07 -13.31 -5.90
CA LYS A 36 20.50 -13.49 -5.57
C LYS A 36 20.75 -13.66 -4.08
N TYR A 37 19.99 -12.96 -3.24
CA TYR A 37 20.22 -12.95 -1.79
C TYR A 37 19.05 -13.53 -1.00
N GLU A 38 18.06 -14.11 -1.69
CA GLU A 38 16.90 -14.80 -1.12
C GLU A 38 16.12 -13.98 -0.07
N VAL A 39 16.15 -12.65 -0.15
CA VAL A 39 15.63 -11.81 0.93
C VAL A 39 14.15 -12.06 1.22
N ASP A 40 13.80 -12.11 2.50
CA ASP A 40 12.42 -12.35 2.97
C ASP A 40 11.53 -11.12 2.81
N ALA A 41 12.12 -9.92 2.80
CA ALA A 41 11.42 -8.65 2.64
C ALA A 41 12.31 -7.65 1.92
N VAL A 42 11.69 -6.79 1.09
CA VAL A 42 12.37 -5.66 0.44
C VAL A 42 11.74 -4.37 0.91
N VAL A 43 12.58 -3.39 1.18
CA VAL A 43 12.21 -2.08 1.70
C VAL A 43 12.62 -1.05 0.66
N GLY A 44 11.64 -0.41 0.01
CA GLY A 44 11.88 0.54 -1.09
C GLY A 44 11.88 2.00 -0.60
N GLY A 45 12.56 2.88 -1.33
CA GLY A 45 12.41 4.34 -1.15
C GLY A 45 11.09 4.87 -1.73
N LEU A 46 10.77 6.15 -1.50
CA LEU A 46 9.54 6.85 -1.93
C LEU A 46 9.24 6.77 -3.45
N CYS A 47 10.22 6.36 -4.26
CA CYS A 47 10.10 6.29 -5.71
C CYS A 47 9.34 5.05 -6.22
N SER A 48 8.97 4.09 -5.36
CA SER A 48 8.37 2.82 -5.78
C SER A 48 6.99 2.91 -6.47
N PRO A 49 5.97 3.64 -5.97
CA PRO A 49 4.67 3.72 -6.66
C PRO A 49 4.79 4.43 -8.00
N VAL A 50 5.56 5.53 -8.07
CA VAL A 50 5.77 6.30 -9.30
C VAL A 50 6.50 5.49 -10.36
N SER A 51 7.52 4.74 -9.94
CA SER A 51 8.26 3.82 -10.81
C SER A 51 7.35 2.78 -11.44
N PHE A 52 6.43 2.21 -10.65
CA PHE A 52 5.45 1.23 -11.14
C PHE A 52 4.52 1.88 -12.18
N VAL A 53 3.98 3.06 -11.86
CA VAL A 53 3.08 3.80 -12.76
C VAL A 53 3.76 4.19 -14.07
N GLN A 54 5.03 4.61 -14.03
CA GLN A 54 5.84 4.91 -15.20
C GLN A 54 6.14 3.68 -16.04
N HIS A 55 6.55 2.58 -15.40
CA HIS A 55 6.90 1.32 -16.07
C HIS A 55 5.73 0.78 -16.91
N TYR A 56 4.51 0.79 -16.36
CA TYR A 56 3.31 0.36 -17.08
C TYR A 56 2.68 1.46 -17.97
N GLY A 57 3.29 2.64 -18.05
CA GLY A 57 2.84 3.73 -18.91
C GLY A 57 1.51 4.37 -18.51
N TRP A 58 1.05 4.18 -17.27
CA TRP A 58 -0.20 4.78 -16.81
C TRP A 58 -0.08 6.30 -16.69
N LYS A 59 -1.12 7.02 -17.11
CA LYS A 59 -1.13 8.50 -17.18
C LYS A 59 -1.93 9.17 -16.07
N SER A 60 -2.69 8.39 -15.31
CA SER A 60 -3.58 8.90 -14.27
C SER A 60 -3.62 7.99 -13.05
N VAL A 61 -3.46 8.56 -11.86
CA VAL A 61 -3.56 7.87 -10.57
C VAL A 61 -4.56 8.59 -9.67
N GLY A 62 -5.38 7.86 -8.92
CA GLY A 62 -6.17 8.41 -7.82
C GLY A 62 -5.47 8.23 -6.48
N LEU A 63 -5.60 9.19 -5.57
CA LEU A 63 -5.07 9.09 -4.21
C LEU A 63 -6.22 8.99 -3.20
N ILE A 64 -6.10 8.08 -2.25
CA ILE A 64 -7.00 7.94 -1.09
C ILE A 64 -6.14 8.05 0.16
N THR A 65 -6.30 9.12 0.92
CA THR A 65 -5.37 9.42 2.01
C THR A 65 -6.13 9.79 3.26
N GLU A 66 -5.85 9.09 4.36
CA GLU A 66 -6.29 9.56 5.67
C GLU A 66 -5.76 10.97 5.92
N ASP A 67 -6.62 11.83 6.48
CA ASP A 67 -6.34 13.22 6.82
C ASP A 67 -5.46 13.28 8.09
N ASN A 68 -4.25 12.76 7.96
CA ASN A 68 -3.22 12.77 8.98
C ASN A 68 -1.86 13.13 8.37
N PHE A 69 -0.93 13.53 9.23
CA PHE A 69 0.38 14.02 8.79
C PHE A 69 1.16 12.99 7.94
N ILE A 70 1.12 11.71 8.32
CA ILE A 70 1.93 10.65 7.70
C ILE A 70 1.42 10.34 6.29
N CYS A 71 0.13 10.05 6.15
CA CYS A 71 -0.47 9.73 4.87
C CYS A 71 -0.43 10.91 3.90
N GLU A 72 -0.65 12.13 4.40
CA GLU A 72 -0.59 13.34 3.60
C GLU A 72 0.83 13.63 3.12
N TYR A 73 1.84 13.51 4.00
CA TYR A 73 3.24 13.70 3.61
C TYR A 73 3.64 12.73 2.48
N GLY A 74 3.32 11.44 2.64
CA GLY A 74 3.57 10.44 1.61
C GLY A 74 2.84 10.74 0.29
N ALA A 75 1.58 11.18 0.36
CA ALA A 75 0.79 11.54 -0.81
C ALA A 75 1.35 12.75 -1.57
N ARG A 76 1.81 13.79 -0.87
CA ARG A 76 2.47 14.95 -1.47
C ARG A 76 3.76 14.53 -2.20
N GLY A 77 4.54 13.64 -1.59
CA GLY A 77 5.72 13.06 -2.23
C GLY A 77 5.38 12.30 -3.51
N ILE A 78 4.34 11.45 -3.47
CA ILE A 78 3.84 10.73 -4.64
C ILE A 78 3.37 11.71 -5.73
N ASP A 79 2.53 12.70 -5.39
CA ASP A 79 2.00 13.70 -6.34
C ASP A 79 3.13 14.49 -7.03
N ALA A 80 4.11 14.98 -6.25
CA ALA A 80 5.27 15.69 -6.81
C ALA A 80 6.05 14.82 -7.80
N LYS A 81 6.32 13.56 -7.44
CA LYS A 81 7.05 12.62 -8.31
C LYS A 81 6.25 12.18 -9.54
N LEU A 82 4.94 12.02 -9.44
CA LEU A 82 4.08 11.77 -10.60
C LEU A 82 4.11 12.95 -11.58
N LYS A 83 4.08 14.20 -11.08
CA LYS A 83 4.16 15.41 -11.90
C LYS A 83 5.48 15.54 -12.65
N GLU A 84 6.62 15.25 -12.00
CA GLU A 84 7.93 15.18 -12.68
C GLU A 84 7.91 14.19 -13.86
N GLY A 85 7.14 13.11 -13.75
CA GLY A 85 6.95 12.10 -14.79
C GLY A 85 5.85 12.38 -15.81
N ASN A 86 5.25 13.58 -15.84
CA ASN A 86 4.07 13.92 -16.65
C ASN A 86 2.88 12.96 -16.42
N ILE A 87 2.68 12.50 -15.19
CA ILE A 87 1.55 11.67 -14.77
C ILE A 87 0.62 12.52 -13.91
N THR A 88 -0.68 12.46 -14.18
CA THR A 88 -1.67 13.28 -13.47
C THR A 88 -2.25 12.53 -12.27
N VAL A 89 -2.38 13.23 -11.14
CA VAL A 89 -3.28 12.80 -10.06
C VAL A 89 -4.70 13.21 -10.45
N ALA A 90 -5.52 12.24 -10.88
CA ALA A 90 -6.85 12.50 -11.41
C ALA A 90 -7.88 12.89 -10.33
N GLU A 91 -7.66 12.42 -9.11
CA GLU A 91 -8.45 12.77 -7.93
C GLU A 91 -7.61 12.47 -6.68
N TRP A 92 -7.70 13.35 -5.69
CA TRP A 92 -7.12 13.12 -4.38
C TRP A 92 -8.20 13.25 -3.30
N ALA A 93 -8.70 12.09 -2.87
CA ALA A 93 -9.66 11.97 -1.78
C ALA A 93 -8.92 11.99 -0.43
N ARG A 94 -8.99 13.13 0.26
CA ARG A 94 -8.62 13.24 1.68
C ARG A 94 -9.80 12.78 2.52
N VAL A 95 -9.60 11.76 3.33
CA VAL A 95 -10.67 11.09 4.09
C VAL A 95 -10.39 11.17 5.59
N PRO A 96 -11.40 11.35 6.45
CA PRO A 96 -11.19 11.37 7.89
C PRO A 96 -10.80 9.98 8.43
N THR A 97 -10.17 9.94 9.61
CA THR A 97 -9.79 8.69 10.31
C THR A 97 -10.94 7.70 10.53
N LYS A 98 -12.16 8.22 10.70
CA LYS A 98 -13.38 7.41 10.84
C LYS A 98 -14.24 7.63 9.62
N LEU A 99 -14.55 6.54 8.94
CA LEU A 99 -15.38 6.52 7.75
C LEU A 99 -16.61 5.65 7.97
N SER A 100 -17.78 6.15 7.57
CA SER A 100 -18.98 5.34 7.43
C SER A 100 -19.04 4.72 6.03
N ASP A 101 -19.78 3.63 5.87
CA ASP A 101 -19.99 2.97 4.57
C ASP A 101 -20.51 3.93 3.50
N LYS A 102 -21.41 4.85 3.89
CA LYS A 102 -21.95 5.89 3.01
C LYS A 102 -20.82 6.79 2.48
N MET A 103 -19.96 7.28 3.38
CA MET A 103 -18.82 8.13 2.98
C MET A 103 -17.84 7.38 2.09
N ILE A 104 -17.51 6.13 2.43
CA ILE A 104 -16.64 5.28 1.60
C ILE A 104 -17.21 5.15 0.19
N THR A 105 -18.50 4.84 0.08
CA THR A 105 -19.21 4.71 -1.21
C THR A 105 -19.13 5.99 -2.02
N GLU A 106 -19.40 7.15 -1.40
CA GLU A 106 -19.33 8.46 -2.05
C GLU A 106 -17.93 8.79 -2.58
N TYR A 107 -16.87 8.51 -1.80
CA TYR A 107 -15.49 8.70 -2.26
C TYR A 107 -15.16 7.75 -3.42
N LEU A 108 -15.48 6.46 -3.29
CA LEU A 108 -15.18 5.45 -4.29
C LEU A 108 -15.91 5.72 -5.62
N GLU A 109 -17.18 6.09 -5.61
CA GLU A 109 -17.92 6.46 -6.83
C GLU A 109 -17.36 7.70 -7.54
N ARG A 110 -16.81 8.66 -6.79
CA ARG A 110 -16.11 9.81 -7.39
C ARG A 110 -14.79 9.37 -8.04
N LEU A 111 -14.01 8.55 -7.34
CA LEU A 111 -12.73 8.01 -7.80
C LEU A 111 -12.88 7.08 -9.01
N ARG A 112 -13.89 6.21 -9.00
CA ARG A 112 -14.24 5.28 -10.08
C ARG A 112 -14.43 5.97 -11.43
N ARG A 113 -14.91 7.20 -11.44
CA ARG A 113 -15.12 7.96 -12.69
C ARG A 113 -13.83 8.55 -13.27
N ARG A 114 -12.74 8.59 -12.51
CA ARG A 114 -11.55 9.37 -12.84
C ARG A 114 -10.25 8.57 -12.89
N ALA A 115 -10.18 7.45 -12.17
CA ALA A 115 -8.98 6.63 -12.13
C ALA A 115 -9.30 5.14 -12.05
N ARG A 116 -8.27 4.34 -12.34
CA ARG A 116 -8.26 2.88 -12.24
C ARG A 116 -7.15 2.38 -11.32
N ILE A 117 -6.09 3.17 -11.18
CA ILE A 117 -4.96 2.91 -10.30
C ILE A 117 -5.08 3.83 -9.11
N PHE A 118 -5.08 3.28 -7.90
CA PHE A 118 -5.21 4.04 -6.66
C PHE A 118 -3.99 3.82 -5.77
N ALA A 119 -3.40 4.91 -5.26
CA ALA A 119 -2.50 4.82 -4.12
C ALA A 119 -3.29 5.15 -2.84
N ILE A 120 -3.26 4.25 -1.87
CA ILE A 120 -4.07 4.36 -0.65
C ILE A 120 -3.19 4.33 0.61
N CYS A 121 -3.47 5.23 1.55
CA CYS A 121 -2.90 5.23 2.89
C CYS A 121 -3.99 5.52 3.92
N HIS A 122 -4.08 4.65 4.92
CA HIS A 122 -4.95 4.79 6.07
C HIS A 122 -4.39 3.92 7.21
N ASP A 123 -4.28 4.47 8.41
CA ASP A 123 -3.71 3.80 9.59
C ASP A 123 -4.72 2.86 10.25
N ASN A 124 -6.02 3.15 10.11
CA ASN A 124 -7.09 2.27 10.58
C ASN A 124 -7.31 1.11 9.59
N LYS A 125 -6.74 -0.05 9.93
CA LYS A 125 -6.84 -1.29 9.14
C LYS A 125 -8.29 -1.75 8.93
N THR A 126 -9.17 -1.56 9.91
CA THR A 126 -10.60 -1.91 9.78
C THR A 126 -11.27 -1.04 8.72
N VAL A 127 -10.95 0.26 8.69
CA VAL A 127 -11.44 1.16 7.64
C VAL A 127 -10.89 0.74 6.27
N LEU A 128 -9.60 0.38 6.19
CA LEU A 128 -9.00 -0.09 4.95
C LEU A 128 -9.65 -1.38 4.43
N GLN A 129 -9.99 -2.33 5.31
CA GLN A 129 -10.79 -3.50 4.94
C GLN A 129 -12.14 -3.10 4.40
N ARG A 130 -12.84 -2.21 5.11
CA ARG A 130 -14.16 -1.76 4.70
C ARG A 130 -14.14 -1.04 3.35
N ILE A 131 -13.12 -0.24 3.08
CA ILE A 131 -12.89 0.39 1.76
C ILE A 131 -12.81 -0.68 0.67
N MET A 132 -12.01 -1.73 0.87
CA MET A 132 -11.84 -2.77 -0.14
C MET A 132 -13.08 -3.64 -0.31
N GLU A 133 -13.80 -3.97 0.78
CA GLU A 133 -15.08 -4.69 0.70
C GLU A 133 -16.13 -3.90 -0.08
N ILE A 134 -16.28 -2.60 0.19
CA ILE A 134 -17.20 -1.74 -0.57
C ILE A 134 -16.72 -1.58 -2.02
N ALA A 135 -15.42 -1.45 -2.26
CA ALA A 135 -14.87 -1.43 -3.63
C ALA A 135 -15.23 -2.72 -4.40
N ASP A 136 -15.20 -3.89 -3.76
CA ASP A 136 -15.61 -5.17 -4.35
C ASP A 136 -17.09 -5.14 -4.75
N HIS A 137 -17.96 -4.68 -3.85
CA HIS A 137 -19.39 -4.51 -4.13
C HIS A 137 -19.68 -3.52 -5.27
N LEU A 138 -18.85 -2.48 -5.44
CA LEU A 138 -18.95 -1.52 -6.54
C LEU A 138 -18.31 -2.02 -7.85
N GLY A 139 -17.75 -3.24 -7.87
CA GLY A 139 -17.05 -3.79 -9.04
C GLY A 139 -15.73 -3.08 -9.34
N MET A 140 -15.10 -2.47 -8.32
CA MET A 140 -13.80 -1.79 -8.43
C MET A 140 -12.62 -2.71 -8.09
N THR A 141 -12.84 -4.01 -7.98
CA THR A 141 -11.80 -5.03 -7.74
C THR A 141 -11.65 -5.96 -8.93
N THR A 142 -12.17 -5.60 -10.12
CA THR A 142 -11.91 -6.32 -11.37
C THR A 142 -10.47 -6.13 -11.82
N ASN A 143 -10.05 -6.84 -12.86
CA ASN A 143 -8.71 -6.71 -13.44
C ASN A 143 -8.43 -5.32 -14.04
N ASP A 144 -9.44 -4.45 -14.12
CA ASP A 144 -9.31 -3.08 -14.59
C ASP A 144 -8.80 -2.13 -13.50
N TYR A 145 -8.66 -2.60 -12.26
CA TYR A 145 -8.28 -1.77 -11.11
C TYR A 145 -7.04 -2.29 -10.40
N LEU A 146 -6.31 -1.37 -9.78
CA LEU A 146 -5.16 -1.66 -8.94
C LEU A 146 -5.16 -0.75 -7.72
N TYR A 147 -4.96 -1.34 -6.54
CA TYR A 147 -4.80 -0.59 -5.30
C TYR A 147 -3.39 -0.80 -4.76
N ILE A 148 -2.65 0.28 -4.59
CA ILE A 148 -1.30 0.31 -4.06
C ILE A 148 -1.38 0.91 -2.66
N TYR A 149 -1.36 0.07 -1.64
CA TYR A 149 -1.23 0.55 -0.27
C TYR A 149 0.20 0.99 -0.01
N TYR A 150 0.34 2.22 0.46
CA TYR A 150 1.63 2.76 0.83
C TYR A 150 1.65 3.10 2.31
N SER A 151 2.72 2.70 3.00
CA SER A 151 2.94 3.00 4.41
C SER A 151 4.44 3.21 4.67
N LEU A 152 4.76 4.05 5.66
CA LEU A 152 6.13 4.24 6.13
C LEU A 152 6.61 3.12 7.06
N ILE A 153 5.69 2.30 7.59
CA ILE A 153 6.02 1.27 8.56
C ILE A 153 5.42 -0.05 8.08
N PRO A 154 6.26 -1.07 7.78
CA PRO A 154 5.77 -2.39 7.46
C PRO A 154 4.90 -2.91 8.61
N ASN A 155 3.72 -3.44 8.28
CA ASN A 155 2.85 -4.00 9.30
C ASN A 155 2.28 -5.36 8.86
N LYS A 156 1.83 -6.17 9.83
CA LYS A 156 1.27 -7.51 9.56
C LYS A 156 0.09 -7.48 8.60
N PHE A 157 -0.67 -6.39 8.57
CA PHE A 157 -1.83 -6.23 7.70
C PHE A 157 -1.41 -6.21 6.21
N MET A 158 -0.21 -5.72 5.87
CA MET A 158 0.27 -5.75 4.48
C MET A 158 0.42 -7.16 3.91
N ARG A 159 0.74 -8.15 4.76
CA ARG A 159 0.94 -9.54 4.32
C ARG A 159 -0.36 -10.31 4.20
N GLU A 160 -1.30 -10.05 5.10
CA GLU A 160 -2.54 -10.81 5.22
C GLU A 160 -3.74 -9.88 5.49
N PRO A 161 -4.04 -8.94 4.56
CA PRO A 161 -5.06 -7.92 4.78
C PRO A 161 -6.48 -8.48 4.88
N TRP A 162 -6.68 -9.76 4.55
CA TRP A 162 -7.96 -10.48 4.68
C TRP A 162 -8.21 -11.08 6.06
N LYS A 163 -7.21 -11.09 6.97
CA LYS A 163 -7.40 -11.58 8.35
C LYS A 163 -8.14 -10.55 9.19
N SER A 164 -8.78 -10.98 10.29
CA SER A 164 -9.46 -10.05 11.19
C SER A 164 -8.49 -8.99 11.74
N THR A 165 -8.97 -7.75 11.80
CA THR A 165 -8.29 -6.62 12.46
C THR A 165 -8.78 -6.42 13.90
N THR A 166 -9.75 -7.20 14.34
CA THR A 166 -10.31 -7.17 15.70
C THR A 166 -9.88 -8.40 16.48
N ASP A 167 -10.15 -8.42 17.79
CA ASP A 167 -9.88 -9.57 18.66
C ASP A 167 -10.75 -10.79 18.32
N PHE A 168 -11.82 -10.58 17.56
CA PHE A 168 -12.70 -11.65 17.11
C PHE A 168 -12.21 -12.23 15.78
N PRO A 169 -12.07 -13.56 15.68
CA PRO A 169 -11.70 -14.19 14.41
C PRO A 169 -12.80 -13.96 13.38
N ALA A 170 -12.41 -13.61 12.17
CA ALA A 170 -13.33 -13.52 11.04
C ALA A 170 -13.83 -14.93 10.66
N THR A 171 -15.08 -15.01 10.26
CA THR A 171 -15.69 -16.22 9.71
C THR A 171 -15.02 -16.64 8.39
N LYS A 172 -15.21 -17.88 7.99
CA LYS A 172 -14.68 -18.39 6.71
C LYS A 172 -15.20 -17.58 5.52
N ASP A 173 -16.47 -17.19 5.55
CA ASP A 173 -17.11 -16.44 4.48
C ASP A 173 -16.58 -15.00 4.41
N GLU A 174 -16.37 -14.34 5.55
CA GLU A 174 -15.72 -13.02 5.60
C GLU A 174 -14.28 -13.07 5.06
N ILE A 175 -13.52 -14.11 5.40
CA ILE A 175 -12.16 -14.29 4.87
C ILE A 175 -12.20 -14.50 3.36
N ALA A 176 -13.14 -15.29 2.84
CA ALA A 176 -13.30 -15.51 1.40
C ALA A 176 -13.67 -14.22 0.66
N LEU A 177 -14.63 -13.46 1.19
CA LEU A 177 -15.00 -12.13 0.68
C LEU A 177 -13.79 -11.19 0.65
N ARG A 178 -13.06 -11.07 1.76
CA ARG A 178 -11.89 -10.19 1.83
C ARG A 178 -10.76 -10.64 0.90
N ARG A 179 -10.53 -11.94 0.74
CA ARG A 179 -9.56 -12.44 -0.25
C ARG A 179 -9.93 -12.01 -1.66
N ASN A 180 -11.21 -12.05 -2.02
CA ASN A 180 -11.67 -11.55 -3.31
C ASN A 180 -11.48 -10.03 -3.42
N ALA A 181 -11.91 -9.27 -2.42
CA ALA A 181 -11.79 -7.82 -2.39
C ALA A 181 -10.34 -7.32 -2.51
N PHE A 182 -9.39 -8.03 -1.88
CA PHE A 182 -7.97 -7.68 -1.88
C PHE A 182 -7.17 -8.29 -3.05
N ARG A 183 -7.79 -8.96 -4.02
CA ARG A 183 -7.04 -9.58 -5.14
C ARG A 183 -6.27 -8.56 -6.00
N VAL A 184 -6.80 -7.34 -6.10
CA VAL A 184 -6.19 -6.18 -6.80
C VAL A 184 -5.28 -5.34 -5.91
N PHE A 185 -5.09 -5.75 -4.66
CA PHE A 185 -4.29 -5.01 -3.69
C PHE A 185 -2.82 -5.39 -3.80
N ARG A 186 -1.95 -4.38 -3.79
CA ARG A 186 -0.50 -4.51 -3.70
C ARG A 186 -0.03 -3.60 -2.57
N SER A 187 0.90 -4.08 -1.77
CA SER A 187 1.44 -3.30 -0.64
C SER A 187 2.88 -2.89 -0.92
N LEU A 188 3.19 -1.62 -0.71
CA LEU A 188 4.55 -1.07 -0.76
C LEU A 188 4.86 -0.49 0.62
N SER A 189 5.98 -0.90 1.21
CA SER A 189 6.49 -0.26 2.42
C SER A 189 7.68 0.60 2.06
N PHE A 190 7.63 1.84 2.52
CA PHE A 190 8.81 2.68 2.59
C PHE A 190 9.52 2.39 3.91
N ALA A 191 10.84 2.37 3.94
CA ALA A 191 11.54 2.80 5.15
C ALA A 191 12.26 4.09 4.80
N LEU A 192 12.04 5.09 5.64
CA LEU A 192 12.84 6.31 5.57
C LEU A 192 14.22 5.97 6.14
N ASN A 193 15.26 6.11 5.32
CA ASN A 193 16.59 6.33 5.84
C ASN A 193 16.62 7.76 6.39
N VAL A 194 16.25 7.93 7.66
CA VAL A 194 16.56 9.16 8.40
C VAL A 194 17.97 8.98 8.94
N PHE A 195 18.96 9.32 8.12
CA PHE A 195 20.31 9.59 8.60
C PHE A 195 20.60 11.05 8.28
N GLU A 196 20.71 11.84 9.35
CA GLU A 196 21.37 13.16 9.32
C GLU A 196 22.88 12.98 9.10
#